data_AF-A0A7X9BJE4-F1
#
_entry.id   AF-A0A7X9BJE4-F1
#
_cell.length_a   1.000
_cell.length_b   1.000
_cell.length_c   1.000
_cell.angle_alpha   90.00
_cell.angle_beta   90.00
_cell.angle_gamma   90.00
#
_symmetry.space_group_name_H-M   'P 1'
#
loop_
_entity.id
_entity.type
_entity.pdbx_description
1 polymer ?
#
loop_
_entity_poly.entity_id
_entity_poly.type
_entity_poly.pdbx_seq_one_letter_code
_entity_poly.pdbx_strand_id
1 'polypeptide(L)'
;MERKTKKKEKQVSVTFFSKQKVSCPVCKKDFEKEELMSGGGRLIAGPLTDELRRTYEPSVKYGTLYPLIYAIGACPSCHIGLLWEDFDIKLDDKSINIILDDEGERIESVQAIFPHYNLGRKRTLLDGAAAYYLALLTYEKLPASISPTIKKAQISLRLAWVCTDLHTELPNRNYDYISQLFYRKALFFYQESLLYEMNKTEEITGIKSFGPDIDKNYGYDGVIYLSGLLELKYGQTEDPILRLKKIDEYKRAIARVFGLGKSSKEKPGPLLELSRELYDTFSAILKDASNVDFTPSDDEGDDK
;
A
#
# COMPACT_ATOMS: atom_id res chain seq x y z
N MET A 1 -11.79 -54.70 -4.82
CA MET A 1 -11.40 -53.47 -4.11
C MET A 1 -11.81 -52.27 -4.94
N GLU A 2 -12.98 -51.70 -4.65
CA GLU A 2 -13.48 -50.51 -5.35
C GLU A 2 -12.68 -49.28 -4.92
N ARG A 3 -12.00 -48.65 -5.89
CA ARG A 3 -11.41 -47.32 -5.70
C ARG A 3 -12.55 -46.31 -5.59
N LYS A 4 -12.88 -45.90 -4.36
CA LYS A 4 -13.73 -44.74 -4.10
C LYS A 4 -13.07 -43.49 -4.72
N THR A 5 -13.62 -43.04 -5.84
CA THR A 5 -13.37 -41.73 -6.42
C THR A 5 -13.75 -40.68 -5.37
N LYS A 6 -12.77 -39.99 -4.79
CA LYS A 6 -13.00 -38.79 -3.96
C LYS A 6 -13.79 -37.79 -4.82
N LYS A 7 -15.06 -37.56 -4.48
CA LYS A 7 -15.86 -36.44 -5.01
C LYS A 7 -15.02 -35.16 -4.83
N LYS A 8 -14.70 -34.47 -5.94
CA LYS A 8 -14.19 -33.09 -5.89
C LYS A 8 -15.22 -32.27 -5.10
N GLU A 9 -14.86 -31.84 -3.89
CA GLU A 9 -15.67 -30.92 -3.12
C GLU A 9 -15.92 -29.67 -3.97
N LYS A 10 -17.19 -29.28 -4.08
CA LYS A 10 -17.62 -28.17 -4.92
C LYS A 10 -17.05 -26.89 -4.30
N GLN A 11 -15.99 -26.33 -4.92
CA GLN A 11 -15.32 -25.13 -4.44
C GLN A 11 -16.36 -24.00 -4.33
N VAL A 12 -16.62 -23.55 -3.11
CA VAL A 12 -17.67 -22.56 -2.86
C VAL A 12 -17.16 -21.20 -3.33
N SER A 13 -17.91 -20.55 -4.23
CA SER A 13 -17.52 -19.24 -4.78
C SER A 13 -17.30 -18.22 -3.66
N VAL A 14 -16.23 -17.43 -3.80
CA VAL A 14 -15.86 -16.37 -2.84
C VAL A 14 -16.14 -14.97 -3.39
N THR A 15 -16.14 -14.85 -4.71
CA THR A 15 -16.39 -13.60 -5.45
C THR A 15 -17.52 -13.79 -6.46
N PHE A 16 -18.02 -12.67 -6.97
CA PHE A 16 -18.94 -12.61 -8.10
C PHE A 16 -18.61 -11.38 -8.97
N PHE A 17 -19.03 -11.41 -10.23
CA PHE A 17 -18.99 -10.25 -11.09
C PHE A 17 -20.29 -9.47 -10.93
N SER A 18 -20.18 -8.16 -10.69
CA SER A 18 -21.33 -7.27 -10.55
C SER A 18 -22.07 -7.16 -11.88
N LYS A 19 -23.41 -7.12 -11.81
CA LYS A 19 -24.26 -6.94 -12.99
C LYS A 19 -24.11 -5.54 -13.59
N GLN A 20 -23.82 -4.56 -12.73
CA GLN A 20 -23.55 -3.20 -13.18
C GLN A 20 -22.11 -3.14 -13.68
N LYS A 21 -21.96 -2.89 -14.98
CA LYS A 21 -20.65 -2.67 -15.59
C LYS A 21 -20.08 -1.33 -15.13
N VAL A 22 -18.75 -1.28 -15.09
CA VAL A 22 -17.98 -0.06 -14.85
C VAL A 22 -17.38 0.38 -16.17
N SER A 23 -17.49 1.68 -16.48
CA SER A 23 -16.86 2.26 -17.66
C SER A 23 -15.48 2.76 -17.31
N CYS A 24 -14.46 2.37 -18.09
CA CYS A 24 -13.10 2.81 -17.85
C CYS A 24 -12.95 4.32 -18.12
N PRO A 25 -12.43 5.15 -17.17
CA PRO A 25 -12.31 6.59 -17.38
C PRO A 25 -11.34 6.97 -18.50
N VAL A 26 -10.41 6.08 -18.86
CA VAL A 26 -9.42 6.27 -19.94
C VAL A 26 -9.94 5.76 -21.29
N CYS A 27 -10.06 4.44 -21.49
CA CYS A 27 -10.45 3.88 -22.79
C CYS A 27 -11.97 3.79 -23.06
N LYS A 28 -12.82 4.17 -22.09
CA LYS A 28 -14.31 4.16 -22.17
C LYS A 28 -14.95 2.79 -22.42
N LYS A 29 -14.18 1.70 -22.43
CA LYS A 29 -14.73 0.34 -22.53
C LYS A 29 -15.33 -0.09 -21.19
N ASP A 30 -16.47 -0.76 -21.28
CA ASP A 30 -17.18 -1.29 -20.12
C ASP A 30 -16.66 -2.68 -19.75
N PHE A 31 -16.49 -2.93 -18.45
CA PHE A 31 -16.10 -4.23 -17.92
C PHE A 31 -16.80 -4.54 -16.60
N GLU A 32 -16.80 -5.81 -16.22
CA GLU A 32 -17.45 -6.25 -14.98
C GLU A 32 -16.54 -6.00 -13.77
N LYS A 33 -17.13 -5.49 -12.69
CA LYS A 33 -16.45 -5.34 -11.40
C LYS A 33 -16.52 -6.67 -10.65
N GLU A 34 -15.37 -7.27 -10.35
CA GLU A 34 -15.32 -8.40 -9.42
C GLU A 34 -15.45 -7.91 -7.98
N GLU A 35 -16.42 -8.46 -7.25
CA GLU A 35 -16.70 -8.13 -5.86
C GLU A 35 -16.58 -9.37 -4.97
N LEU A 36 -16.04 -9.14 -3.78
CA LEU A 36 -15.96 -10.14 -2.74
C LEU A 36 -17.34 -10.33 -2.09
N MET A 37 -17.76 -11.58 -1.91
CA MET A 37 -19.01 -11.88 -1.21
C MET A 37 -18.88 -11.54 0.28
N SER A 38 -19.85 -10.80 0.82
CA SER A 38 -19.95 -10.50 2.24
C SER A 38 -20.73 -11.57 3.02
N GLY A 39 -20.44 -11.69 4.32
CA GLY A 39 -21.15 -12.57 5.26
C GLY A 39 -20.71 -14.05 5.26
N GLY A 40 -21.42 -14.85 6.06
CA GLY A 40 -21.25 -16.32 6.09
C GLY A 40 -19.90 -16.82 6.60
N GLY A 41 -19.20 -16.06 7.45
CA GLY A 41 -17.90 -16.43 8.03
C GLY A 41 -16.74 -16.45 7.02
N ARG A 42 -16.85 -15.67 5.93
CA ARG A 42 -15.82 -15.54 4.90
C ARG A 42 -14.61 -14.76 5.39
N LEU A 43 -14.85 -13.58 5.95
CA LEU A 43 -13.82 -12.70 6.47
C LEU A 43 -13.81 -12.76 7.98
N ILE A 44 -12.86 -13.52 8.53
CA ILE A 44 -12.62 -13.61 9.96
C ILE A 44 -11.52 -12.61 10.27
N ALA A 45 -11.88 -11.48 10.91
CA ALA A 45 -10.93 -10.43 11.24
C ALA A 45 -9.87 -10.95 12.23
N GLY A 46 -8.60 -10.81 11.85
CA GLY A 46 -7.44 -11.10 12.67
C GLY A 46 -6.89 -9.84 13.37
N PRO A 47 -5.68 -9.92 13.95
CA PRO A 47 -5.02 -8.80 14.61
C PRO A 47 -4.80 -7.59 13.68
N LEU A 48 -4.66 -6.42 14.31
CA LEU A 48 -4.17 -5.21 13.65
C LEU A 48 -2.65 -5.21 13.78
N THR A 49 -1.94 -5.10 12.67
CA THR A 49 -0.48 -4.95 12.67
C THR A 49 -0.07 -3.53 13.03
N ASP A 50 1.21 -3.34 13.34
CA ASP A 50 1.80 -2.01 13.52
C ASP A 50 1.70 -1.15 12.25
N GLU A 51 1.63 -1.75 11.06
CA GLU A 51 1.42 -1.06 9.78
C GLU A 51 -0.04 -0.66 9.52
N LEU A 52 -0.91 -0.74 10.54
CA LEU A 52 -2.35 -0.47 10.45
C LEU A 52 -3.09 -1.38 9.45
N ARG A 53 -2.50 -2.54 9.13
CA ARG A 53 -3.11 -3.60 8.33
C ARG A 53 -3.92 -4.54 9.20
N ARG A 54 -5.16 -4.83 8.81
CA ARG A 54 -6.00 -5.89 9.35
C ARG A 54 -5.63 -7.21 8.67
N THR A 55 -5.17 -8.20 9.44
CA THR A 55 -5.02 -9.56 8.91
C THR A 55 -6.36 -10.30 8.93
N TYR A 56 -6.46 -11.40 8.18
CA TYR A 56 -7.65 -12.24 8.13
C TYR A 56 -7.27 -13.69 8.39
N GLU A 57 -7.96 -14.31 9.34
CA GLU A 57 -7.74 -15.71 9.68
C GLU A 57 -8.35 -16.62 8.61
N PRO A 58 -7.71 -17.75 8.27
CA PRO A 58 -8.25 -18.71 7.31
C PRO A 58 -9.62 -19.24 7.74
N SER A 59 -10.59 -19.19 6.83
CA SER A 59 -11.90 -19.77 7.06
C SER A 59 -11.86 -21.27 6.87
N VAL A 60 -12.46 -22.03 7.80
CA VAL A 60 -12.60 -23.51 7.66
C VAL A 60 -13.27 -23.89 6.34
N LYS A 61 -14.20 -23.06 5.86
CA LYS A 61 -14.98 -23.35 4.64
C LYS A 61 -14.37 -22.79 3.36
N TYR A 62 -13.66 -21.66 3.45
CA TYR A 62 -13.21 -20.90 2.27
C TYR A 62 -11.69 -20.80 2.14
N GLY A 63 -10.94 -21.26 3.14
CA GLY A 63 -9.49 -21.08 3.23
C GLY A 63 -9.09 -19.63 3.51
N THR A 64 -7.84 -19.32 3.20
CA THR A 64 -7.28 -17.97 3.28
C THR A 64 -7.88 -17.08 2.20
N LEU A 65 -8.34 -15.89 2.59
CA LEU A 65 -8.88 -14.89 1.68
C LEU A 65 -8.08 -13.59 1.80
N TYR A 66 -7.92 -12.90 0.67
CA TYR A 66 -7.17 -11.65 0.59
C TYR A 66 -8.10 -10.53 0.12
N PRO A 67 -8.86 -9.87 1.00
CA PRO A 67 -9.79 -8.82 0.60
C PRO A 67 -9.13 -7.66 -0.16
N LEU A 68 -7.89 -7.37 0.22
CA LEU A 68 -7.12 -6.27 -0.31
C LEU A 68 -6.95 -6.34 -1.83
N ILE A 69 -6.86 -7.53 -2.42
CA ILE A 69 -6.69 -7.68 -3.87
C ILE A 69 -7.87 -7.14 -4.67
N TYR A 70 -9.04 -6.88 -4.06
CA TYR A 70 -10.23 -6.36 -4.73
C TYR A 70 -10.38 -4.83 -4.63
N ALA A 71 -9.47 -4.12 -3.95
CA ALA A 71 -9.58 -2.67 -3.76
C ALA A 71 -9.24 -1.86 -5.03
N ILE A 72 -8.51 -2.46 -5.97
CA ILE A 72 -8.12 -1.85 -7.25
C ILE A 72 -9.02 -2.35 -8.38
N GLY A 73 -9.60 -1.41 -9.12
CA GLY A 73 -10.20 -1.69 -10.42
C GLY A 73 -9.12 -1.67 -11.49
N ALA A 74 -9.04 -2.73 -12.29
CA ALA A 74 -8.09 -2.84 -13.39
C ALA A 74 -8.85 -3.10 -14.69
N CYS A 75 -8.63 -2.25 -15.70
CA CYS A 75 -9.33 -2.36 -16.97
C CYS A 75 -8.70 -3.48 -17.82
N PRO A 76 -9.44 -4.51 -18.24
CA PRO A 76 -8.90 -5.59 -19.06
C PRO A 76 -8.60 -5.17 -20.51
N SER A 77 -8.92 -3.93 -20.90
CA SER A 77 -8.79 -3.46 -22.27
C SER A 77 -7.65 -2.50 -22.53
N CYS A 78 -7.28 -1.66 -21.56
CA CYS A 78 -6.13 -0.74 -21.67
C CYS A 78 -5.16 -0.86 -20.50
N HIS A 79 -5.38 -1.86 -19.64
CA HIS A 79 -4.49 -2.24 -18.54
C HIS A 79 -4.13 -1.07 -17.60
N ILE A 80 -5.06 -0.14 -17.37
CA ILE A 80 -4.93 0.82 -16.27
C ILE A 80 -5.33 0.14 -14.96
N GLY A 81 -4.79 0.64 -13.84
CA GLY A 81 -5.28 0.34 -12.51
C GLY A 81 -5.67 1.64 -11.80
N LEU A 82 -6.80 1.66 -11.09
CA LEU A 82 -7.21 2.79 -10.26
C LEU A 82 -7.88 2.26 -8.99
N LEU A 83 -7.86 3.05 -7.91
CA LEU A 83 -8.77 2.84 -6.80
C LEU A 83 -10.20 2.92 -7.34
N TRP A 84 -11.11 2.06 -6.84
CA TRP A 84 -12.50 2.07 -7.33
C TRP A 84 -13.19 3.43 -7.20
N GLU A 85 -12.84 4.22 -6.20
CA GLU A 85 -13.37 5.58 -6.01
C GLU A 85 -12.94 6.58 -7.09
N ASP A 86 -11.88 6.26 -7.83
CA ASP A 86 -11.34 7.10 -8.89
C ASP A 86 -11.84 6.69 -10.29
N PHE A 87 -12.77 5.73 -10.42
CA PHE A 87 -13.32 5.38 -11.72
C PHE A 87 -14.26 6.44 -12.31
N ASP A 88 -14.75 7.36 -11.47
CA ASP A 88 -15.63 8.47 -11.87
C ASP A 88 -14.87 9.78 -12.13
N ILE A 89 -13.53 9.77 -12.09
CA ILE A 89 -12.72 10.95 -12.38
C ILE A 89 -12.92 11.43 -13.81
N LYS A 90 -12.87 12.75 -13.99
CA LYS A 90 -12.85 13.39 -15.31
C LYS A 90 -11.41 13.77 -15.64
N LEU A 91 -10.86 13.12 -16.65
CA LEU A 91 -9.54 13.42 -17.20
C LEU A 91 -9.71 14.24 -18.48
N ASP A 92 -8.77 15.16 -18.71
CA ASP A 92 -8.65 15.86 -19.99
C ASP A 92 -8.01 14.94 -21.05
N ASP A 93 -8.22 15.26 -22.32
CA ASP A 93 -7.74 14.44 -23.44
C ASP A 93 -6.21 14.27 -23.41
N LYS A 94 -5.49 15.27 -22.91
CA LYS A 94 -4.04 15.21 -22.74
C LYS A 94 -3.63 14.11 -21.76
N SER A 95 -4.23 14.06 -20.56
CA SER A 95 -3.92 13.01 -19.58
C SER A 95 -4.33 11.63 -20.09
N ILE A 96 -5.47 11.53 -20.79
CA ILE A 96 -5.93 10.27 -21.39
C ILE A 96 -4.93 9.74 -22.41
N ASN A 97 -4.45 10.60 -23.33
CA ASN A 97 -3.50 10.20 -24.36
C ASN A 97 -2.17 9.74 -23.75
N ILE A 98 -1.63 10.45 -22.76
CA ILE A 98 -0.40 10.03 -22.06
C ILE A 98 -0.53 8.63 -21.47
N ILE A 99 -1.68 8.30 -20.87
CA ILE A 99 -1.90 6.98 -20.25
C ILE A 99 -2.07 5.87 -21.29
N LEU A 100 -2.69 6.18 -22.44
CA LEU A 100 -2.88 5.25 -23.54
C LEU A 100 -1.58 4.98 -24.31
N ASP A 101 -0.77 6.01 -24.55
CA ASP A 101 0.51 5.89 -25.25
C ASP A 101 1.50 5.01 -24.47
N ASP A 102 1.39 4.97 -23.14
CA ASP A 102 2.19 4.16 -22.21
C ASP A 102 1.66 2.71 -22.02
N GLU A 103 0.54 2.31 -22.66
CA GLU A 103 -0.10 1.02 -22.41
C GLU A 103 0.85 -0.18 -22.57
N GLY A 104 1.66 -0.20 -23.64
CA GLY A 104 2.60 -1.29 -23.91
C GLY A 104 3.67 -1.43 -22.83
N GLU A 105 4.36 -0.32 -22.51
CA GLU A 105 5.42 -0.28 -21.50
C GLU A 105 4.88 -0.65 -20.10
N ARG A 106 3.67 -0.19 -19.77
CA ARG A 106 2.97 -0.57 -18.55
C ARG A 106 2.70 -2.07 -18.47
N ILE A 107 2.20 -2.67 -19.55
CA ILE A 107 1.94 -4.12 -19.59
C ILE A 107 3.25 -4.90 -19.43
N GLU A 108 4.31 -4.54 -20.17
CA GLU A 108 5.62 -5.19 -20.11
C GLU A 108 6.23 -5.11 -18.71
N SER A 109 6.20 -3.92 -18.09
CA SER A 109 6.70 -3.70 -16.74
C SER A 109 6.00 -4.60 -15.71
N VAL A 110 4.68 -4.71 -15.78
CA VAL A 110 3.91 -5.55 -14.85
C VAL A 110 4.16 -7.04 -15.13
N GLN A 111 4.24 -7.47 -16.39
CA GLN A 111 4.51 -8.86 -16.74
C GLN A 111 5.91 -9.33 -16.33
N ALA A 112 6.88 -8.41 -16.26
CA ALA A 112 8.24 -8.72 -15.79
C ALA A 112 8.26 -9.18 -14.32
N ILE A 113 7.35 -8.68 -13.47
CA ILE A 113 7.27 -9.03 -12.03
C ILE A 113 6.17 -10.06 -11.76
N PHE A 114 5.02 -9.91 -12.41
CA PHE A 114 3.84 -10.74 -12.22
C PHE A 114 3.43 -11.42 -13.54
N PRO A 115 4.23 -12.41 -14.00
CA PRO A 115 4.00 -13.04 -15.29
C PRO A 115 2.65 -13.76 -15.32
N HIS A 116 1.97 -13.71 -16.47
CA HIS A 116 0.68 -14.39 -16.70
C HIS A 116 -0.51 -13.88 -15.86
N TYR A 117 -0.46 -12.64 -15.36
CA TYR A 117 -1.66 -12.02 -14.81
C TYR A 117 -2.78 -11.95 -15.86
N ASN A 118 -4.03 -12.08 -15.42
CA ASN A 118 -5.19 -12.11 -16.30
C ASN A 118 -6.39 -11.39 -15.65
N LEU A 119 -6.84 -10.31 -16.30
CA LEU A 119 -7.94 -9.46 -15.84
C LEU A 119 -9.32 -9.91 -16.33
N GLY A 120 -9.40 -10.95 -17.18
CA GLY A 120 -10.63 -11.50 -17.74
C GLY A 120 -11.19 -12.72 -16.99
N ARG A 121 -10.57 -13.11 -15.87
CA ARG A 121 -11.02 -14.20 -15.00
C ARG A 121 -11.12 -13.73 -13.56
N LYS A 122 -11.67 -14.58 -12.69
CA LYS A 122 -11.65 -14.33 -11.24
C LYS A 122 -10.21 -14.16 -10.76
N ARG A 123 -9.97 -13.07 -10.04
CA ARG A 123 -8.67 -12.60 -9.61
C ARG A 123 -8.02 -13.59 -8.64
N THR A 124 -6.82 -14.03 -8.97
CA THR A 124 -5.89 -14.69 -8.05
C THR A 124 -5.09 -13.65 -7.25
N LEU A 125 -4.36 -14.09 -6.24
CA LEU A 125 -3.45 -13.22 -5.49
C LEU A 125 -2.42 -12.53 -6.42
N LEU A 126 -1.92 -13.25 -7.43
CA LEU A 126 -1.02 -12.72 -8.45
C LEU A 126 -1.69 -11.64 -9.32
N ASP A 127 -2.92 -11.90 -9.76
CA ASP A 127 -3.70 -10.93 -10.55
C ASP A 127 -3.98 -9.65 -9.72
N GLY A 128 -4.14 -9.81 -8.40
CA GLY A 128 -4.24 -8.71 -7.44
C GLY A 128 -2.99 -7.86 -7.33
N ALA A 129 -1.83 -8.51 -7.17
CA ALA A 129 -0.54 -7.83 -7.13
C ALA A 129 -0.27 -7.06 -8.44
N ALA A 130 -0.56 -7.70 -9.58
CA ALA A 130 -0.47 -7.07 -10.89
C ALA A 130 -1.40 -5.84 -10.99
N ALA A 131 -2.65 -5.92 -10.51
CA ALA A 131 -3.56 -4.78 -10.52
C ALA A 131 -3.02 -3.59 -9.71
N TYR A 132 -2.43 -3.83 -8.53
CA TYR A 132 -1.78 -2.78 -7.76
C TYR A 132 -0.59 -2.16 -8.49
N TYR A 133 0.22 -2.97 -9.17
CA TYR A 133 1.37 -2.42 -9.92
C TYR A 133 0.92 -1.62 -11.16
N LEU A 134 -0.11 -2.09 -11.87
CA LEU A 134 -0.77 -1.30 -12.93
C LEU A 134 -1.29 0.02 -12.38
N ALA A 135 -1.87 0.02 -11.17
CA ALA A 135 -2.33 1.23 -10.53
C ALA A 135 -1.17 2.18 -10.24
N LEU A 136 -0.08 1.70 -9.64
CA LEU A 136 1.10 2.53 -9.36
C LEU A 136 1.60 3.25 -10.62
N LEU A 137 1.71 2.53 -11.74
CA LEU A 137 2.15 3.08 -13.02
C LEU A 137 1.12 4.06 -13.62
N THR A 138 -0.18 3.79 -13.44
CA THR A 138 -1.25 4.69 -13.89
C THR A 138 -1.23 6.00 -13.11
N TYR A 139 -1.14 5.96 -11.77
CA TYR A 139 -1.10 7.16 -10.93
C TYR A 139 0.15 8.01 -11.14
N GLU A 140 1.25 7.44 -11.66
CA GLU A 140 2.42 8.21 -12.04
C GLU A 140 2.12 9.25 -13.15
N LYS A 141 1.16 8.94 -14.03
CA LYS A 141 0.77 9.80 -15.15
C LYS A 141 -0.46 10.67 -14.87
N LEU A 142 -1.04 10.58 -13.66
CA LEU A 142 -2.22 11.36 -13.30
C LEU A 142 -1.87 12.77 -12.80
N PRO A 143 -2.73 13.77 -13.05
CA PRO A 143 -2.49 15.13 -12.58
C PRO A 143 -2.61 15.26 -11.06
N ALA A 144 -1.90 16.26 -10.51
CA ALA A 144 -1.88 16.58 -9.08
C ALA A 144 -3.29 16.85 -8.49
N SER A 145 -4.26 17.26 -9.31
CA SER A 145 -5.65 17.49 -8.89
C SER A 145 -6.36 16.25 -8.34
N ILE A 146 -5.82 15.05 -8.53
CA ILE A 146 -6.37 13.78 -8.03
C ILE A 146 -5.58 13.25 -6.82
N SER A 147 -4.60 14.03 -6.34
CA SER A 147 -3.71 13.67 -5.24
C SER A 147 -2.98 12.33 -5.46
N PRO A 148 -2.31 12.14 -6.62
CA PRO A 148 -1.70 10.87 -6.98
C PRO A 148 -0.58 10.46 -6.02
N THR A 149 0.14 11.38 -5.39
CA THR A 149 1.35 11.07 -4.62
C THR A 149 1.02 10.23 -3.38
N ILE A 150 0.06 10.67 -2.58
CA ILE A 150 -0.41 9.91 -1.41
C ILE A 150 -1.12 8.61 -1.81
N LYS A 151 -1.84 8.58 -2.93
CA LYS A 151 -2.47 7.35 -3.45
C LYS A 151 -1.40 6.34 -3.89
N LYS A 152 -0.31 6.78 -4.54
CA LYS A 152 0.87 5.94 -4.82
C LYS A 152 1.51 5.40 -3.55
N ALA A 153 1.52 6.17 -2.46
CA ALA A 153 2.01 5.71 -1.16
C ALA A 153 1.17 4.54 -0.61
N GLN A 154 -0.15 4.70 -0.58
CA GLN A 154 -1.08 3.65 -0.15
C GLN A 154 -1.01 2.41 -1.05
N ILE A 155 -0.97 2.60 -2.38
CA ILE A 155 -0.85 1.53 -3.37
C ILE A 155 0.45 0.76 -3.18
N SER A 156 1.58 1.46 -2.97
CA SER A 156 2.88 0.83 -2.74
C SER A 156 2.89 0.02 -1.46
N LEU A 157 2.34 0.55 -0.36
CA LEU A 157 2.25 -0.17 0.91
C LEU A 157 1.37 -1.43 0.79
N ARG A 158 0.21 -1.29 0.14
CA ARG A 158 -0.69 -2.42 -0.11
C ARG A 158 -0.06 -3.47 -1.03
N LEU A 159 0.70 -3.04 -2.04
CA LEU A 159 1.43 -3.95 -2.92
C LEU A 159 2.56 -4.68 -2.18
N ALA A 160 3.25 -4.02 -1.25
CA ALA A 160 4.22 -4.68 -0.38
C ALA A 160 3.56 -5.81 0.43
N TRP A 161 2.40 -5.52 1.04
CA TRP A 161 1.61 -6.53 1.76
C TRP A 161 1.17 -7.70 0.89
N VAL A 162 0.65 -7.42 -0.30
CA VAL A 162 0.24 -8.47 -1.25
C VAL A 162 1.45 -9.29 -1.72
N CYS A 163 2.63 -8.69 -1.87
CA CYS A 163 3.86 -9.41 -2.19
C CYS A 163 4.32 -10.30 -1.01
N THR A 164 4.16 -9.85 0.22
CA THR A 164 4.41 -10.68 1.42
C THR A 164 3.44 -11.88 1.46
N ASP A 165 2.16 -11.66 1.14
CA ASP A 165 1.18 -12.73 1.02
C ASP A 165 1.56 -13.70 -0.12
N LEU A 166 2.00 -13.19 -1.28
CA LEU A 166 2.48 -14.00 -2.40
C LEU A 166 3.71 -14.82 -2.01
N HIS A 167 4.65 -14.26 -1.27
CA HIS A 167 5.82 -15.01 -0.80
C HIS A 167 5.41 -16.15 0.14
N THR A 168 4.39 -15.93 0.96
CA THR A 168 3.86 -16.95 1.87
C THR A 168 3.21 -18.11 1.10
N GLU A 169 2.40 -17.80 0.09
CA GLU A 169 1.71 -18.82 -0.73
C GLU A 169 2.62 -19.47 -1.78
N LEU A 170 3.60 -18.73 -2.29
CA LEU A 170 4.54 -19.12 -3.35
C LEU A 170 5.99 -18.85 -2.91
N PRO A 171 6.50 -19.61 -1.92
CA PRO A 171 7.87 -19.41 -1.42
C PRO A 171 8.91 -19.66 -2.51
N ASN A 172 10.10 -19.05 -2.36
CA ASN A 172 11.24 -19.14 -3.29
C ASN A 172 11.01 -18.50 -4.67
N ARG A 173 10.10 -17.52 -4.75
CA ARG A 173 9.85 -16.69 -5.95
C ARG A 173 10.35 -15.25 -5.81
N ASN A 174 11.10 -14.95 -4.74
CA ASN A 174 11.66 -13.64 -4.42
C ASN A 174 10.63 -12.52 -4.20
N TYR A 175 9.36 -12.85 -3.93
CA TYR A 175 8.33 -11.84 -3.64
C TYR A 175 8.57 -11.07 -2.32
N ASP A 176 9.38 -11.62 -1.42
CA ASP A 176 9.90 -10.94 -0.23
C ASP A 176 10.83 -9.78 -0.62
N TYR A 177 11.75 -10.00 -1.56
CA TYR A 177 12.60 -8.93 -2.10
C TYR A 177 11.76 -7.84 -2.78
N ILE A 178 10.78 -8.24 -3.58
CA ILE A 178 9.86 -7.31 -4.25
C ILE A 178 9.04 -6.51 -3.22
N SER A 179 8.58 -7.17 -2.14
CA SER A 179 7.90 -6.52 -1.02
C SER A 179 8.75 -5.41 -0.40
N GLN A 180 10.04 -5.67 -0.15
CA GLN A 180 10.98 -4.67 0.38
C GLN A 180 11.12 -3.44 -0.53
N LEU A 181 11.16 -3.63 -1.85
CA LEU A 181 11.20 -2.51 -2.80
C LEU A 181 9.93 -1.64 -2.70
N PHE A 182 8.76 -2.27 -2.57
CA PHE A 182 7.50 -1.54 -2.45
C PHE A 182 7.33 -0.86 -1.07
N TYR A 183 7.88 -1.41 0.01
CA TYR A 183 7.97 -0.71 1.29
C TYR A 183 8.82 0.57 1.19
N ARG A 184 9.96 0.52 0.51
CA ARG A 184 10.81 1.71 0.28
C ARG A 184 10.12 2.74 -0.62
N LYS A 185 9.40 2.29 -1.66
CA LYS A 185 8.55 3.20 -2.47
C LYS A 185 7.43 3.82 -1.65
N ALA A 186 6.78 3.05 -0.78
CA ALA A 186 5.75 3.58 0.11
C ALA A 186 6.32 4.67 1.03
N LEU A 187 7.48 4.42 1.66
CA LEU A 187 8.18 5.43 2.48
C LEU A 187 8.42 6.71 1.69
N PHE A 188 9.00 6.59 0.49
CA PHE A 188 9.27 7.73 -0.38
C PHE A 188 8.00 8.54 -0.68
N PHE A 189 6.93 7.88 -1.13
CA PHE A 189 5.70 8.59 -1.50
C PHE A 189 4.94 9.16 -0.29
N TYR A 190 5.01 8.50 0.87
CA TYR A 190 4.45 9.06 2.10
C TYR A 190 5.19 10.36 2.48
N GLN A 191 6.52 10.35 2.45
CA GLN A 191 7.36 11.53 2.67
C GLN A 191 7.05 12.64 1.67
N GLU A 192 7.04 12.30 0.39
CA GLU A 192 6.78 13.24 -0.71
C GLU A 192 5.39 13.87 -0.59
N SER A 193 4.36 13.09 -0.23
CA SER A 193 3.00 13.60 -0.05
C SER A 193 2.89 14.65 1.07
N LEU A 194 3.59 14.45 2.18
CA LEU A 194 3.62 15.43 3.27
C LEU A 194 4.34 16.71 2.84
N LEU A 195 5.45 16.58 2.09
CA LEU A 195 6.17 17.73 1.54
C LEU A 195 5.32 18.52 0.53
N TYR A 196 4.59 17.82 -0.34
CA TYR A 196 3.71 18.47 -1.32
C TYR A 196 2.52 19.18 -0.69
N GLU A 197 1.93 18.61 0.36
CA GLU A 197 0.89 19.28 1.15
C GLU A 197 1.46 20.54 1.82
N MET A 198 2.64 20.44 2.45
CA MET A 198 3.31 21.58 3.11
C MET A 198 3.65 22.71 2.11
N ASN A 199 4.07 22.34 0.90
CA ASN A 199 4.42 23.29 -0.16
C ASN A 199 3.22 23.72 -1.02
N LYS A 200 2.02 23.17 -0.77
CA LYS A 200 0.79 23.40 -1.55
C LYS A 200 0.92 23.06 -3.04
N THR A 201 1.77 22.08 -3.38
CA THR A 201 1.92 21.59 -4.75
C THR A 201 0.90 20.50 -5.08
N GLU A 202 0.48 19.72 -4.07
CA GLU A 202 -0.58 18.72 -4.17
C GLU A 202 -1.40 18.75 -2.88
N GLU A 203 -2.70 19.01 -2.97
CA GLU A 203 -3.59 19.02 -1.81
C GLU A 203 -4.11 17.60 -1.53
N ILE A 204 -4.05 17.16 -0.28
CA ILE A 204 -4.51 15.83 0.12
C ILE A 204 -5.80 15.85 0.95
N THR A 205 -6.26 17.02 1.40
CA THR A 205 -7.45 17.21 2.26
C THR A 205 -8.76 16.64 1.66
N GLY A 206 -8.87 16.59 0.32
CA GLY A 206 -10.04 16.08 -0.39
C GLY A 206 -10.16 14.55 -0.45
N ILE A 207 -9.19 13.82 0.11
CA ILE A 207 -9.16 12.35 0.07
C ILE A 207 -10.15 11.76 1.07
N LYS A 208 -11.01 10.87 0.58
CA LYS A 208 -12.05 10.21 1.37
C LYS A 208 -11.48 9.27 2.44
N SER A 209 -10.38 8.59 2.14
CA SER A 209 -9.73 7.64 3.06
C SER A 209 -8.21 7.69 2.99
N PHE A 210 -7.59 8.00 4.12
CA PHE A 210 -6.14 7.93 4.30
C PHE A 210 -5.66 6.57 4.83
N GLY A 211 -6.60 5.68 5.18
CA GLY A 211 -6.29 4.36 5.70
C GLY A 211 -5.45 3.52 4.73
N PRO A 212 -4.33 2.92 5.20
CA PRO A 212 -3.52 2.07 4.33
C PRO A 212 -4.21 0.73 4.03
N ASP A 213 -5.17 0.31 4.86
CA ASP A 213 -6.05 -0.83 4.61
C ASP A 213 -7.45 -0.37 4.14
N ILE A 214 -8.33 -1.31 3.79
CA ILE A 214 -9.74 -1.11 3.46
C ILE A 214 -10.67 -1.13 4.69
N ASP A 215 -10.16 -1.52 5.87
CA ASP A 215 -10.94 -1.65 7.12
C ASP A 215 -11.29 -0.28 7.73
N LYS A 216 -10.28 0.54 8.03
CA LYS A 216 -10.46 1.82 8.75
C LYS A 216 -9.68 2.95 8.11
N ASN A 217 -10.30 4.14 8.12
CA ASN A 217 -9.62 5.39 7.85
C ASN A 217 -8.92 5.88 9.13
N TYR A 218 -7.62 6.17 9.02
CA TYR A 218 -6.77 6.68 10.10
C TYR A 218 -6.42 8.16 9.95
N GLY A 219 -7.06 8.84 9.00
CA GLY A 219 -6.89 10.27 8.75
C GLY A 219 -5.45 10.67 8.42
N TYR A 220 -5.22 11.97 8.47
CA TYR A 220 -3.88 12.56 8.29
C TYR A 220 -2.88 12.10 9.36
N ASP A 221 -3.35 11.85 10.59
CA ASP A 221 -2.52 11.31 11.68
C ASP A 221 -1.95 9.93 11.33
N GLY A 222 -2.71 9.09 10.63
CA GLY A 222 -2.25 7.80 10.11
C GLY A 222 -1.13 7.95 9.08
N VAL A 223 -1.17 8.99 8.25
CA VAL A 223 -0.11 9.30 7.27
C VAL A 223 1.19 9.67 7.97
N ILE A 224 1.13 10.51 9.01
CA ILE A 224 2.30 10.87 9.83
C ILE A 224 2.87 9.63 10.52
N TYR A 225 2.01 8.82 11.13
CA TYR A 225 2.40 7.60 11.82
C TYR A 225 3.12 6.61 10.87
N LEU A 226 2.52 6.33 9.70
CA LEU A 226 3.12 5.44 8.71
C LEU A 226 4.44 5.96 8.17
N SER A 227 4.56 7.28 7.96
CA SER A 227 5.82 7.89 7.53
C SER A 227 6.95 7.63 8.54
N GLY A 228 6.67 7.80 9.84
CA GLY A 228 7.63 7.51 10.90
C GLY A 228 7.94 6.01 11.02
N LEU A 229 6.93 5.15 10.98
CA LEU A 229 7.12 3.70 11.08
C LEU A 229 7.95 3.16 9.92
N LEU A 230 7.65 3.60 8.69
CA LEU A 230 8.37 3.18 7.51
C LEU A 230 9.81 3.73 7.49
N GLU A 231 10.05 4.96 7.99
CA GLU A 231 11.43 5.47 8.13
C GLU A 231 12.22 4.63 9.14
N LEU A 232 11.60 4.23 10.26
CA LEU A 232 12.24 3.35 11.24
C LEU A 232 12.66 2.01 10.62
N LYS A 233 11.72 1.35 9.92
CA LYS A 233 11.91 0.00 9.38
C LYS A 233 12.74 -0.05 8.09
N TYR A 234 12.55 0.91 7.20
CA TYR A 234 13.02 0.86 5.81
C TYR A 234 13.82 2.10 5.38
N GLY A 235 13.99 3.09 6.25
CA GLY A 235 14.84 4.25 6.01
C GLY A 235 16.31 3.87 5.85
N GLN A 236 17.10 4.81 5.32
CA GLN A 236 18.52 4.61 5.08
C GLN A 236 19.28 4.32 6.39
N THR A 237 20.36 3.54 6.29
CA THR A 237 21.22 3.17 7.43
C THR A 237 22.70 3.46 7.17
N GLU A 238 23.03 4.04 6.02
CA GLU A 238 24.40 4.33 5.57
C GLU A 238 24.97 5.57 6.26
N ASP A 239 24.14 6.60 6.50
CA ASP A 239 24.49 7.82 7.23
C ASP A 239 23.78 7.82 8.60
N PRO A 240 24.49 7.47 9.69
CA PRO A 240 23.92 7.45 11.04
C PRO A 240 23.42 8.82 11.50
N ILE A 241 24.09 9.90 11.12
CA ILE A 241 23.75 11.27 11.55
C ILE A 241 22.43 11.67 10.89
N LEU A 242 22.30 11.46 9.59
CA LEU A 242 21.07 11.73 8.85
C LEU A 242 19.91 10.86 9.37
N ARG A 243 20.17 9.59 9.71
CA ARG A 243 19.17 8.69 10.28
C ARG A 243 18.65 9.21 11.61
N LEU A 244 19.54 9.60 12.53
CA LEU A 244 19.16 10.16 13.83
C LEU A 244 18.39 11.47 13.69
N LYS A 245 18.80 12.35 12.76
CA LYS A 245 18.07 13.58 12.46
C LYS A 245 16.63 13.30 12.03
N LYS A 246 16.42 12.37 11.08
CA LYS A 246 15.08 11.97 10.64
C LYS A 246 14.26 11.33 11.76
N ILE A 247 14.87 10.47 12.59
CA ILE A 247 14.20 9.86 13.75
C ILE A 247 13.72 10.95 14.72
N ASP A 248 14.53 11.96 15.01
CA ASP A 248 14.13 13.07 15.88
C ASP A 248 13.03 13.95 15.27
N GLU A 249 13.07 14.20 13.95
CA GLU A 249 12.00 14.89 13.22
C GLU A 249 10.67 14.14 13.33
N TYR A 250 10.67 12.82 13.09
CA TYR A 250 9.47 11.99 13.20
C TYR A 250 9.00 11.82 14.64
N LYS A 251 9.90 11.73 15.62
CA LYS A 251 9.53 11.73 17.04
C LYS A 251 8.72 12.98 17.38
N ARG A 252 9.17 14.16 16.96
CA ARG A 252 8.44 15.42 17.16
C ARG A 252 7.09 15.45 16.44
N ALA A 253 7.01 14.85 15.25
CA ALA A 253 5.75 14.73 14.50
C ALA A 253 4.74 13.81 15.18
N ILE A 254 5.17 12.63 15.63
CA ILE A 254 4.33 11.64 16.31
C ILE A 254 3.87 12.14 17.69
N ALA A 255 4.71 12.90 18.41
CA ALA A 255 4.31 13.54 19.66
C ALA A 255 3.05 14.41 19.50
N ARG A 256 2.90 15.10 18.35
CA ARG A 256 1.70 15.88 18.05
C ARG A 256 0.48 14.99 17.81
N VAL A 257 0.66 13.83 17.19
CA VAL A 257 -0.41 12.86 16.96
C VAL A 257 -1.05 12.47 18.28
N PHE A 258 -0.35 11.95 19.29
CA PHE A 258 -1.01 11.56 20.54
C PHE A 258 -1.19 12.71 21.57
N GLY A 259 -0.39 13.78 21.50
CA GLY A 259 -0.44 14.91 22.43
C GLY A 259 -1.64 15.84 22.26
N LEU A 260 -2.20 15.95 21.05
CA LEU A 260 -3.28 16.90 20.72
C LEU A 260 -4.72 16.41 20.98
N GLY A 261 -4.94 15.28 21.67
CA GLY A 261 -6.28 14.98 22.23
C GLY A 261 -6.78 13.54 22.19
N LYS A 262 -8.01 13.40 22.74
CA LYS A 262 -8.81 12.18 22.95
C LYS A 262 -9.12 11.45 21.62
N SER A 263 -9.43 10.16 21.72
CA SER A 263 -9.81 9.31 20.57
C SER A 263 -10.96 9.92 19.76
N SER A 264 -10.85 9.86 18.43
CA SER A 264 -11.90 10.27 17.48
C SER A 264 -12.14 9.18 16.43
N LYS A 265 -13.07 9.40 15.51
CA LYS A 265 -13.35 8.47 14.40
C LYS A 265 -12.14 8.27 13.49
N GLU A 266 -11.43 9.36 13.18
CA GLU A 266 -10.25 9.37 12.31
C GLU A 266 -8.95 9.13 13.09
N LYS A 267 -9.03 9.17 14.43
CA LYS A 267 -7.93 8.91 15.36
C LYS A 267 -8.35 7.84 16.38
N PRO A 268 -8.52 6.59 15.92
CA PRO A 268 -9.03 5.52 16.77
C PRO A 268 -8.00 5.13 17.84
N GLY A 269 -8.47 4.53 18.94
CA GLY A 269 -7.63 4.09 20.06
C GLY A 269 -6.33 3.36 19.66
N PRO A 270 -6.37 2.37 18.73
CA PRO A 270 -5.17 1.68 18.28
C PRO A 270 -4.10 2.59 17.66
N LEU A 271 -4.49 3.65 16.93
CA LEU A 271 -3.52 4.59 16.36
C LEU A 271 -2.80 5.37 17.46
N LEU A 272 -3.51 5.75 18.52
CA LEU A 272 -2.94 6.46 19.67
C LEU A 272 -1.93 5.59 20.44
N GLU A 273 -2.26 4.31 20.63
CA GLU A 273 -1.38 3.35 21.30
C GLU A 273 -0.11 3.11 20.48
N LEU A 274 -0.26 2.73 19.20
CA LEU A 274 0.87 2.54 18.29
C LEU A 274 1.75 3.79 18.15
N SER A 275 1.14 4.98 18.12
CA SER A 275 1.89 6.24 18.08
C SER A 275 2.72 6.48 19.34
N ARG A 276 2.23 6.10 20.52
CA ARG A 276 3.01 6.20 21.77
C ARG A 276 4.17 5.22 21.77
N GLU A 277 3.91 3.97 21.40
CA GLU A 277 4.94 2.92 21.30
C GLU A 277 6.06 3.33 20.33
N LEU A 278 5.71 3.90 19.18
CA LEU A 278 6.68 4.39 18.20
C LEU A 278 7.47 5.61 18.73
N TYR A 279 6.82 6.52 19.45
CA TYR A 279 7.51 7.65 20.11
C TYR A 279 8.50 7.19 21.18
N ASP A 280 8.13 6.19 21.99
CA ASP A 280 9.01 5.61 23.00
C ASP A 280 10.20 4.91 22.35
N THR A 281 9.97 4.19 21.25
CA THR A 281 11.01 3.56 20.44
C THR A 281 12.01 4.59 19.90
N PHE A 282 11.52 5.68 19.31
CA PHE A 282 12.39 6.77 18.86
C PHE A 282 13.15 7.44 20.01
N SER A 283 12.51 7.59 21.17
CA SER A 283 13.15 8.17 22.35
C SER A 283 14.29 7.30 22.87
N ALA A 284 14.13 5.97 22.86
CA ALA A 284 15.18 5.02 23.22
C ALA A 284 16.37 5.13 22.25
N ILE A 285 16.12 5.08 20.93
CA ILE A 285 17.17 5.17 19.91
C ILE A 285 17.99 6.47 20.05
N LEU A 286 17.34 7.61 20.24
CA LEU A 286 18.02 8.90 20.39
C LEU A 286 18.80 9.00 21.69
N LYS A 287 18.29 8.43 22.79
CA LYS A 287 18.99 8.38 24.07
C LYS A 287 20.24 7.53 23.97
N ASP A 288 20.15 6.36 23.35
CA ASP A 288 21.29 5.46 23.17
C ASP A 288 22.36 6.12 22.31
N ALA A 289 21.98 6.81 21.23
CA ALA A 289 22.90 7.59 20.40
C ALA A 289 23.57 8.75 21.14
N SER A 290 22.86 9.43 22.05
CA SER A 290 23.45 10.51 22.87
C SER A 290 24.47 10.01 23.91
N ASN A 291 24.46 8.71 24.22
CA ASN A 291 25.44 8.08 25.11
C ASN A 291 26.68 7.57 24.34
N VAL A 292 26.69 7.68 23.01
CA VAL A 292 27.82 7.32 22.16
C VAL A 292 28.51 8.62 21.75
N ASP A 293 29.68 8.90 22.34
CA ASP A 293 30.59 9.92 21.82
C ASP A 293 31.01 9.53 20.41
N PHE A 294 30.39 10.16 19.41
CA PHE A 294 30.92 10.15 18.06
C PHE A 294 32.16 11.06 18.04
N THR A 295 33.32 10.53 18.43
CA THR A 295 34.58 11.16 18.08
C THR A 295 34.71 11.06 16.56
N PRO A 296 34.75 12.19 15.82
CA PRO A 296 35.13 12.15 14.43
C PRO A 296 36.50 11.47 14.35
N SER A 297 36.65 10.47 13.51
CA SER A 297 37.97 9.94 13.19
C SER A 297 38.74 11.07 12.52
N ASP A 298 39.77 11.57 13.19
CA ASP A 298 40.81 12.41 12.60
C ASP A 298 41.57 11.58 11.56
N ASP A 299 40.98 11.41 10.38
CA ASP A 299 41.63 10.85 9.20
C ASP A 299 41.67 11.94 8.12
N GLU A 300 42.47 12.97 8.36
CA GLU A 300 43.26 13.61 7.30
C GLU A 300 44.69 13.78 7.84
N GLY A 301 45.44 12.68 7.73
CA GLY A 301 46.88 12.68 7.86
C GLY A 301 47.51 13.55 6.77
N ASP A 302 48.58 14.22 7.20
CA ASP A 302 49.58 14.89 6.38
C ASP A 302 49.80 14.21 5.03
N ASP A 303 49.62 14.96 3.94
CA ASP A 303 50.49 14.82 2.77
C ASP A 303 50.53 16.14 1.95
N LYS A 304 51.64 16.86 2.18
CA LYS A 304 52.30 17.93 1.41
C LYS A 304 51.94 19.39 1.64
#